data_AF-A0A152A510-F1
#
_entry.id   AF-A0A152A510-F1
#
_cell.length_a   1.000
_cell.length_b   1.000
_cell.length_c   1.000
_cell.angle_alpha   90.00
_cell.angle_beta   90.00
_cell.angle_gamma   90.00
#
_symmetry.space_group_name_H-M   'P 1'
#
loop_
_entity.id
_entity.type
_entity.pdbx_description
1 polymer ?
#
loop_
_entity_poly.entity_id
_entity_poly.type
_entity_poly.pdbx_seq_one_letter_code
_entity_poly.pdbx_strand_id
1 'polypeptide(L)'
;MSEITSLRDLSLSYCKSLGDGSNSCSEPDIKYCGETFVSAICDGTVGKYKITIQLKNGRVHTYCNCPVGGSCKHIRATAIKMHNHFKVYKKRMNSEELYRESLLNDTPAQLIEKIMEWRKKYFYALKSLDEDEENEVSSENEDKEDDDDEDDDDEDEEDEEDDDENEYEEEENEYYDCPSELMRIKVQKEDAEKYRYFKKRKLVY
;
A
#
# COMPACT_ATOMS: atom_id res chain seq x y z
N MET A 1 13.59 -33.46 0.89
CA MET A 1 13.97 -32.15 1.44
C MET A 1 12.71 -31.54 2.01
N SER A 2 12.69 -31.11 3.27
CA SER A 2 11.52 -30.47 3.86
C SER A 2 11.17 -29.22 3.08
N GLU A 3 9.91 -29.07 2.68
CA GLU A 3 9.45 -27.85 2.01
C GLU A 3 9.51 -26.69 3.01
N ILE A 4 10.22 -25.62 2.66
CA ILE A 4 10.29 -24.41 3.48
C ILE A 4 8.95 -23.68 3.29
N THR A 5 8.12 -23.70 4.32
CA THR A 5 6.81 -23.05 4.32
C THR A 5 6.85 -21.62 4.85
N SER A 6 7.84 -21.30 5.69
CA SER A 6 8.06 -19.98 6.26
C SER A 6 9.55 -19.66 6.38
N LEU A 7 9.88 -18.36 6.31
CA LEU A 7 11.20 -17.82 6.66
C LEU A 7 11.58 -18.13 8.12
N ARG A 8 10.61 -18.41 8.99
CA ARG A 8 10.85 -18.88 10.36
C ARG A 8 11.47 -20.28 10.41
N ASP A 9 11.22 -21.10 9.40
CA ASP A 9 11.72 -22.49 9.33
C ASP A 9 13.19 -22.54 8.90
N LEU A 10 13.76 -21.41 8.49
CA LEU A 10 15.15 -21.34 8.06
C LEU A 10 16.11 -21.58 9.22
N SER A 11 17.06 -22.49 9.01
CA SER A 11 18.11 -22.76 9.98
C SER A 11 19.15 -21.63 9.99
N LEU A 12 19.81 -21.43 11.13
CA LEU A 12 20.90 -20.46 11.23
C LEU A 12 22.03 -20.72 10.22
N SER A 13 22.31 -21.99 9.90
CA SER A 13 23.32 -22.35 8.90
C SER A 13 22.89 -21.89 7.50
N TYR A 14 21.60 -22.03 7.16
CA TYR A 14 21.07 -21.54 5.88
C TYR A 14 21.10 -20.00 5.82
N CYS A 15 20.72 -19.30 6.89
CA CYS A 15 20.84 -17.84 6.96
C CYS A 15 22.28 -17.35 6.75
N LYS A 16 23.27 -18.10 7.29
CA LYS A 16 24.69 -17.80 7.09
C LYS A 16 25.17 -18.04 5.65
N SER A 17 24.52 -18.91 4.89
CA SER A 17 24.87 -19.19 3.49
C SER A 17 24.18 -18.28 2.47
N LEU A 18 23.22 -17.44 2.88
CA LEU A 18 22.51 -16.53 1.96
C LEU A 18 23.36 -15.36 1.43
N GLY A 19 24.59 -15.17 1.93
CA GLY A 19 25.48 -14.16 1.40
C GLY A 19 26.94 -14.36 1.79
N ASP A 20 27.82 -13.79 0.97
CA ASP A 20 29.26 -13.91 1.03
C ASP A 20 29.90 -12.82 1.89
N GLY A 21 31.07 -13.13 2.46
CA GLY A 21 31.97 -12.17 3.10
C GLY A 21 32.09 -12.34 4.61
N SER A 22 33.31 -12.42 5.15
CA SER A 22 33.61 -12.65 6.57
C SER A 22 33.37 -11.44 7.47
N ASN A 23 33.32 -10.23 6.91
CA ASN A 23 33.39 -9.00 7.69
C ASN A 23 32.00 -8.56 8.18
N SER A 24 31.93 -8.06 9.42
CA SER A 24 30.72 -7.48 10.00
C SER A 24 30.21 -6.32 9.13
N CYS A 25 28.95 -6.39 8.65
CA CYS A 25 28.20 -5.16 8.30
C CYS A 25 27.93 -4.41 9.60
N SER A 26 27.52 -3.14 9.47
CA SER A 26 26.66 -2.52 10.47
C SER A 26 25.47 -3.44 10.81
N GLU A 27 24.85 -3.21 11.95
CA GLU A 27 23.72 -4.04 12.34
C GLU A 27 22.49 -3.66 11.48
N PRO A 28 21.88 -4.60 10.73
CA PRO A 28 20.76 -4.27 9.87
C PRO A 28 19.55 -3.86 10.72
N ASP A 29 18.87 -2.79 10.36
CA ASP A 29 17.63 -2.35 10.98
C ASP A 29 16.44 -3.02 10.28
N ILE A 30 15.76 -3.91 11.00
CA ILE A 30 14.62 -4.68 10.46
C ILE A 30 13.39 -3.77 10.51
N LYS A 31 12.93 -3.33 9.34
CA LYS A 31 11.70 -2.53 9.21
C LYS A 31 10.45 -3.38 9.25
N TYR A 32 10.52 -4.59 8.68
CA TYR A 32 9.42 -5.54 8.68
C TYR A 32 9.95 -6.97 8.69
N CYS A 33 9.34 -7.85 9.49
CA CYS A 33 9.73 -9.25 9.63
C CYS A 33 8.49 -10.15 9.70
N GLY A 34 8.08 -10.68 8.55
CA GLY A 34 6.94 -11.57 8.38
C GLY A 34 7.33 -13.00 8.02
N GLU A 35 6.31 -13.87 7.90
CA GLU A 35 6.54 -15.31 7.70
C GLU A 35 7.10 -15.65 6.32
N THR A 36 6.92 -14.78 5.34
CA THR A 36 7.31 -14.93 3.94
C THR A 36 8.12 -13.75 3.40
N PHE A 37 8.18 -12.63 4.13
CA PHE A 37 8.79 -11.39 3.69
C PHE A 37 9.53 -10.69 4.83
N VAL A 38 10.75 -10.25 4.54
CA VAL A 38 11.53 -9.38 5.42
C VAL A 38 12.05 -8.20 4.63
N SER A 39 11.95 -7.01 5.23
CA SER A 39 12.52 -5.78 4.73
C SER A 39 13.41 -5.17 5.80
N ALA A 40 14.64 -4.81 5.43
CA ALA A 40 15.62 -4.23 6.32
C ALA A 40 16.47 -3.18 5.61
N ILE A 41 17.15 -2.37 6.41
CA ILE A 41 18.13 -1.38 5.95
C ILE A 41 19.47 -1.65 6.66
N CYS A 42 20.59 -1.77 5.93
CA CYS A 42 21.95 -1.81 6.52
C CYS A 42 22.68 -0.55 6.06
N ASP A 43 23.44 0.08 6.96
CA ASP A 43 24.37 1.13 6.57
C ASP A 43 25.59 0.50 5.87
N GLY A 44 25.84 0.95 4.65
CA GLY A 44 26.92 0.52 3.80
C GLY A 44 28.08 1.50 3.75
N THR A 45 29.08 1.15 2.95
CA THR A 45 30.23 2.05 2.69
C THR A 45 29.86 3.27 1.86
N VAL A 46 28.81 3.17 1.03
CA VAL A 46 28.39 4.23 0.08
C VAL A 46 26.98 4.74 0.41
N GLY A 47 26.48 4.48 1.63
CA GLY A 47 25.14 4.90 2.06
C GLY A 47 24.26 3.74 2.50
N LYS A 48 22.95 3.98 2.57
CA LYS A 48 21.97 3.03 3.10
C LYS A 48 21.55 2.02 2.05
N TYR A 49 21.65 0.74 2.38
CA TYR A 49 21.21 -0.34 1.51
C TYR A 49 19.88 -0.92 1.97
N LYS A 50 18.94 -1.04 1.04
CA LYS A 50 17.67 -1.75 1.22
C LYS A 50 17.89 -3.23 0.94
N ILE A 51 17.47 -4.06 1.87
CA ILE A 51 17.55 -5.52 1.78
C ILE A 51 16.15 -6.10 1.87
N THR A 52 15.83 -7.03 0.98
CA THR A 52 14.62 -7.82 1.06
C THR A 52 14.93 -9.31 0.98
N ILE A 53 14.23 -10.10 1.81
CA ILE A 53 14.29 -11.56 1.79
C ILE A 53 12.84 -12.02 1.65
N GLN A 54 12.53 -12.77 0.60
CA GLN A 54 11.18 -13.22 0.29
C GLN A 54 11.16 -14.74 0.10
N LEU A 55 10.10 -15.40 0.55
CA LEU A 55 9.80 -16.79 0.26
C LEU A 55 8.77 -16.85 -0.86
N LYS A 56 9.16 -17.36 -2.03
CA LYS A 56 8.27 -17.56 -3.17
C LYS A 56 8.35 -19.01 -3.63
N ASN A 57 7.22 -19.69 -3.70
CA ASN A 57 7.12 -21.08 -4.16
C ASN A 57 8.11 -22.03 -3.43
N GLY A 58 8.24 -21.88 -2.11
CA GLY A 58 9.16 -22.67 -1.28
C GLY A 58 10.64 -22.35 -1.45
N ARG A 59 10.99 -21.30 -2.21
CA ARG A 59 12.36 -20.85 -2.44
C ARG A 59 12.60 -19.46 -1.86
N VAL A 60 13.77 -19.28 -1.24
CA VAL A 60 14.17 -17.99 -0.69
C VAL A 60 14.82 -17.16 -1.80
N HIS A 61 14.26 -15.98 -2.01
CA HIS A 61 14.76 -14.96 -2.93
C HIS A 61 15.29 -13.79 -2.11
N THR A 62 16.50 -13.35 -2.44
CA THR A 62 17.18 -12.28 -1.73
C THR A 62 17.51 -11.15 -2.69
N TYR A 63 17.31 -9.92 -2.23
CA TYR A 63 17.66 -8.74 -2.98
C TYR A 63 18.32 -7.72 -2.06
N CYS A 64 19.35 -7.07 -2.59
CA CYS A 64 20.01 -5.95 -1.95
C CYS A 64 20.43 -4.96 -3.03
N ASN A 65 20.16 -3.68 -2.82
CA ASN A 65 20.55 -2.61 -3.75
C ASN A 65 22.03 -2.21 -3.64
N CYS A 66 22.85 -2.93 -2.88
CA CYS A 66 24.30 -2.66 -2.84
C CYS A 66 24.98 -3.09 -4.16
N PRO A 67 26.18 -2.57 -4.48
CA PRO A 67 26.87 -2.89 -5.74
C PRO A 67 27.16 -4.39 -5.97
N VAL A 68 27.23 -5.18 -4.89
CA VAL A 68 27.47 -6.63 -4.93
C VAL A 68 26.18 -7.43 -5.21
N GLY A 69 25.01 -6.85 -4.93
CA GLY A 69 23.71 -7.48 -5.23
C GLY A 69 23.27 -8.61 -4.28
N GLY A 70 22.56 -9.60 -4.84
CA GLY A 70 21.71 -10.59 -4.17
C GLY A 70 22.39 -11.66 -3.31
N SER A 71 23.73 -11.66 -3.18
CA SER A 71 24.49 -12.56 -2.29
C SER A 71 25.50 -11.81 -1.41
N CYS A 72 25.24 -10.54 -1.09
CA CYS A 72 26.17 -9.73 -0.30
C CYS A 72 26.13 -10.02 1.22
N LYS A 73 27.16 -9.55 1.93
CA LYS A 73 27.24 -9.59 3.40
C LYS A 73 26.03 -8.98 4.13
N HIS A 74 25.35 -8.01 3.51
CA HIS A 74 24.15 -7.37 4.06
C HIS A 74 23.00 -8.36 4.19
N ILE A 75 22.78 -9.19 3.15
CA ILE A 75 21.75 -10.22 3.14
C ILE A 75 22.02 -11.25 4.23
N ARG A 76 23.28 -11.68 4.37
CA ARG A 76 23.67 -12.60 5.44
C ARG A 76 23.40 -12.01 6.83
N ALA A 77 23.78 -10.76 7.07
CA ALA A 77 23.54 -10.08 8.34
C ALA A 77 22.04 -9.98 8.63
N THR A 78 21.24 -9.58 7.64
CA THR A 78 19.78 -9.49 7.76
C THR A 78 19.14 -10.84 8.04
N ALA A 79 19.56 -11.91 7.35
CA ALA A 79 19.03 -13.25 7.56
C ALA A 79 19.35 -13.80 8.96
N ILE A 80 20.55 -13.51 9.49
CA ILE A 80 20.92 -13.88 10.87
C ILE A 80 20.05 -13.11 11.87
N LYS A 81 19.90 -11.80 11.69
CA LYS A 81 19.08 -10.97 12.58
C LYS A 81 17.61 -11.36 12.53
N MET A 82 17.07 -11.66 11.35
CA MET A 82 15.73 -12.23 11.16
C MET A 82 15.54 -13.53 11.94
N HIS A 83 16.46 -14.48 11.80
CA HIS A 83 16.37 -15.74 12.53
C HIS A 83 16.39 -15.53 14.06
N ASN A 84 17.24 -14.62 14.55
CA ASN A 84 17.26 -14.26 15.96
C ASN A 84 15.97 -13.55 16.40
N HIS A 85 15.42 -12.69 15.54
CA HIS A 85 14.13 -12.03 15.76
C HIS A 85 13.01 -13.06 15.96
N PHE A 86 12.91 -14.10 15.12
CA PHE A 86 11.91 -15.15 15.30
C PHE A 86 12.12 -16.02 16.55
N LYS A 87 13.36 -16.19 17.00
CA LYS A 87 13.64 -16.91 18.25
C LYS A 87 13.10 -16.16 19.47
N VAL A 88 13.20 -14.84 19.48
CA VAL A 88 12.71 -13.97 20.55
C VAL A 88 11.19 -13.78 20.42
N TYR A 89 10.73 -13.40 19.23
CA TYR A 89 9.32 -13.18 18.90
C TYR A 89 8.67 -14.45 18.37
N LYS A 90 8.22 -15.29 19.30
CA LYS A 90 7.54 -16.56 18.98
C LYS A 90 6.09 -16.39 18.52
N LYS A 91 5.48 -15.23 18.75
CA LYS A 91 4.10 -14.94 18.36
C LYS A 91 3.94 -15.16 16.85
N ARG A 92 2.89 -15.88 16.45
CA ARG A 92 2.50 -16.02 15.04
C ARG A 92 1.75 -14.79 14.57
N MET A 93 1.85 -14.50 13.28
CA MET A 93 1.13 -13.38 12.69
C MET A 93 -0.38 -13.61 12.75
N ASN A 94 -1.14 -12.56 13.00
CA ASN A 94 -2.60 -12.59 12.88
C ASN A 94 -3.02 -12.44 11.40
N SER A 95 -4.32 -12.60 11.11
CA SER A 95 -4.84 -12.52 9.74
C SER A 95 -4.59 -11.16 9.08
N GLU A 96 -4.61 -10.08 9.86
CA GLU A 96 -4.38 -8.71 9.38
C GLU A 96 -2.90 -8.50 9.00
N GLU A 97 -1.97 -9.01 9.80
CA GLU A 97 -0.54 -8.97 9.58
C GLU A 97 -0.14 -9.77 8.34
N LEU A 98 -0.74 -10.96 8.15
CA LEU A 98 -0.57 -11.78 6.95
C LEU A 98 -1.12 -11.09 5.69
N TYR A 99 -2.27 -10.41 5.82
CA TYR A 99 -2.82 -9.64 4.71
C TYR A 99 -1.91 -8.45 4.34
N ARG A 100 -1.44 -7.70 5.35
CA ARG A 100 -0.45 -6.63 5.15
C ARG A 100 0.83 -7.16 4.51
N GLU A 101 1.27 -8.35 4.90
CA GLU A 101 2.41 -9.02 4.29
C GLU A 101 2.20 -9.31 2.80
N SER A 102 1.02 -9.84 2.44
CA SER A 102 0.67 -10.09 1.04
C SER A 102 0.78 -8.82 0.21
N LEU A 103 0.30 -7.68 0.73
CA LEU A 103 0.36 -6.40 0.00
C LEU A 103 1.81 -5.94 -0.22
N LEU A 104 2.71 -6.19 0.74
CA LEU A 104 4.13 -5.83 0.61
C LEU A 104 4.88 -6.72 -0.40
N ASN A 105 4.39 -7.95 -0.62
CA ASN A 105 4.96 -8.89 -1.59
C ASN A 105 4.46 -8.69 -3.01
N ASP A 106 3.29 -8.06 -3.16
CA ASP A 106 2.66 -7.82 -4.45
C ASP A 106 3.44 -6.77 -5.27
N THR A 107 3.38 -6.95 -6.59
CA THR A 107 3.81 -5.92 -7.53
C THR A 107 2.79 -4.78 -7.61
N PRO A 108 3.18 -3.58 -8.08
CA PRO A 108 2.23 -2.49 -8.29
C PRO A 108 1.01 -2.87 -9.14
N ALA A 109 1.21 -3.68 -10.19
CA ALA A 109 0.11 -4.17 -11.03
C ALA A 109 -0.88 -5.06 -10.26
N GLN A 110 -0.37 -5.97 -9.42
CA GLN A 110 -1.20 -6.83 -8.57
C GLN A 110 -1.96 -6.04 -7.51
N LEU A 111 -1.35 -4.99 -6.96
CA LEU A 111 -2.02 -4.08 -6.04
C LEU A 111 -3.16 -3.33 -6.73
N ILE A 112 -2.93 -2.83 -7.94
CA ILE A 112 -3.97 -2.17 -8.74
C ILE A 112 -5.14 -3.12 -9.02
N GLU A 113 -4.86 -4.37 -9.41
CA GLU A 113 -5.89 -5.38 -9.64
C GLU A 113 -6.74 -5.62 -8.40
N LYS A 114 -6.11 -5.78 -7.23
CA LYS A 114 -6.82 -5.91 -5.95
C LYS A 114 -7.68 -4.70 -5.62
N ILE A 115 -7.17 -3.48 -5.86
CA ILE A 115 -7.92 -2.23 -5.66
C ILE A 115 -9.14 -2.20 -6.60
N MET A 116 -8.96 -2.57 -7.86
CA MET A 116 -10.05 -2.61 -8.84
C MET A 116 -11.10 -3.66 -8.48
N GLU A 117 -10.69 -4.84 -8.03
CA GLU A 117 -11.61 -5.88 -7.55
C GLU A 117 -12.41 -5.41 -6.34
N TRP A 118 -11.76 -4.75 -5.38
CA TRP A 118 -12.43 -4.16 -4.23
C TRP A 118 -13.43 -3.10 -4.68
N ARG A 119 -13.03 -2.16 -5.54
CA ARG A 119 -13.93 -1.16 -6.10
C ARG A 119 -15.14 -1.80 -6.76
N LYS A 120 -14.93 -2.83 -7.58
CA LYS A 120 -16.00 -3.58 -8.24
C LYS A 120 -16.96 -4.18 -7.23
N LYS A 121 -16.44 -4.87 -6.21
CA LYS A 121 -17.24 -5.53 -5.18
C LYS A 121 -18.07 -4.55 -4.37
N TYR A 122 -17.49 -3.42 -3.95
CA TYR A 122 -18.20 -2.39 -3.19
C TYR A 122 -19.16 -1.56 -4.05
N PHE A 123 -18.80 -1.28 -5.30
CA PHE A 123 -19.67 -0.58 -6.24
C PHE A 123 -20.96 -1.36 -6.53
N TYR A 124 -20.87 -2.68 -6.78
CA TYR A 124 -22.06 -3.50 -6.97
C TYR A 124 -22.86 -3.70 -5.69
N ALA A 125 -22.21 -3.78 -4.52
CA ALA A 125 -22.90 -3.85 -3.25
C ALA A 125 -23.71 -2.57 -2.94
N LEU A 126 -23.21 -1.41 -3.38
CA LEU A 126 -23.93 -0.13 -3.28
C LEU A 126 -25.08 -0.06 -4.30
N LYS A 127 -24.85 -0.45 -5.56
CA LYS A 127 -25.91 -0.50 -6.58
C LYS A 127 -27.05 -1.46 -6.22
N SER A 128 -26.74 -2.62 -5.65
CA SER A 128 -27.76 -3.58 -5.21
C SER A 128 -28.59 -3.09 -4.02
N LEU A 129 -28.17 -2.02 -3.33
CA LEU A 129 -28.96 -1.39 -2.28
C LEU A 129 -29.89 -0.30 -2.83
N ASP A 130 -29.53 0.32 -3.96
CA ASP A 130 -30.38 1.32 -4.65
C ASP A 130 -31.46 0.66 -5.53
N GLU A 131 -31.18 -0.50 -6.13
CA GLU A 131 -32.12 -1.22 -7.00
C GLU A 131 -33.27 -1.94 -6.27
N ASP A 132 -33.25 -2.01 -4.92
CA ASP A 132 -34.35 -2.52 -4.11
C ASP A 132 -35.33 -1.41 -3.64
N GLU A 133 -35.08 -0.13 -3.98
CA GLU A 133 -35.94 1.02 -3.62
C GLU A 133 -36.72 1.65 -4.81
N GLU A 134 -36.63 1.08 -6.02
CA GLU A 134 -37.36 1.61 -7.20
C GLU A 134 -38.38 0.63 -7.77
N ASN A 135 -39.60 0.64 -7.22
CA ASN A 135 -40.79 0.16 -7.91
C ASN A 135 -41.97 1.11 -7.69
N GLU A 136 -41.95 2.27 -8.36
CA GLU A 136 -43.11 3.04 -8.85
C GLU A 136 -42.62 4.41 -9.34
N VAL A 137 -42.51 4.65 -10.64
CA VAL A 137 -43.58 5.24 -11.46
C VAL A 137 -43.11 5.48 -12.90
N SER A 138 -44.09 5.37 -13.78
CA SER A 138 -44.06 5.43 -15.23
C SER A 138 -43.93 6.85 -15.80
N SER A 139 -43.53 6.87 -17.08
CA SER A 139 -43.99 7.72 -18.20
C SER A 139 -43.13 8.92 -18.59
N GLU A 140 -42.46 8.74 -19.72
CA GLU A 140 -42.46 9.58 -20.93
C GLU A 140 -42.55 11.11 -20.77
N ASN A 141 -41.53 11.81 -21.27
CA ASN A 141 -41.74 12.94 -22.18
C ASN A 141 -40.46 13.23 -22.98
N GLU A 142 -40.56 13.00 -24.28
CA GLU A 142 -39.72 13.61 -25.31
C GLU A 142 -40.17 15.07 -25.51
N ASP A 143 -39.22 16.00 -25.62
CA ASP A 143 -39.29 17.30 -26.31
C ASP A 143 -38.10 18.16 -25.81
N LYS A 144 -37.35 18.98 -26.56
CA LYS A 144 -37.12 19.27 -27.97
C LYS A 144 -36.11 20.43 -28.00
N GLU A 145 -35.29 20.47 -29.06
CA GLU A 145 -34.72 21.67 -29.73
C GLU A 145 -33.69 22.50 -28.96
N ASP A 146 -32.42 22.51 -29.40
CA ASP A 146 -31.81 23.42 -30.40
C ASP A 146 -31.90 24.90 -29.98
N ASP A 147 -30.76 25.48 -29.60
CA ASP A 147 -30.50 26.90 -29.84
C ASP A 147 -29.00 27.15 -30.06
N ASP A 148 -28.77 27.89 -31.13
CA ASP A 148 -27.55 28.20 -31.88
C ASP A 148 -26.69 29.31 -31.24
N ASP A 149 -25.51 29.50 -31.86
CA ASP A 149 -24.73 30.74 -32.00
C ASP A 149 -23.88 31.23 -30.80
N GLU A 150 -22.55 31.11 -30.91
CA GLU A 150 -21.57 32.09 -31.48
C GLU A 150 -21.01 32.98 -30.36
N ASP A 151 -19.70 32.86 -30.10
CA ASP A 151 -18.80 34.01 -30.23
C ASP A 151 -17.34 33.58 -30.00
N ASP A 152 -16.54 33.84 -31.03
CA ASP A 152 -15.09 33.97 -31.02
C ASP A 152 -14.68 35.09 -30.05
N ASP A 153 -13.65 34.85 -29.25
CA ASP A 153 -12.74 35.92 -28.84
C ASP A 153 -11.34 35.32 -28.63
N ASP A 154 -10.52 35.51 -29.67
CA ASP A 154 -9.06 35.45 -29.65
C ASP A 154 -8.52 36.51 -28.68
N GLU A 155 -7.76 36.11 -27.65
CA GLU A 155 -6.68 36.96 -27.12
C GLU A 155 -5.43 36.10 -26.83
N ASP A 156 -4.44 36.28 -27.70
CA ASP A 156 -3.01 36.09 -27.45
C ASP A 156 -2.62 36.68 -26.09
N GLU A 157 -1.77 36.00 -25.33
CA GLU A 157 -0.63 36.68 -24.69
C GLU A 157 0.45 35.67 -24.25
N GLU A 158 1.69 36.13 -24.45
CA GLU A 158 2.94 35.40 -24.51
C GLU A 158 3.51 35.00 -23.14
N ASP A 159 4.45 34.05 -23.18
CA ASP A 159 5.64 33.86 -22.34
C ASP A 159 5.61 34.27 -20.86
N GLU A 160 5.82 33.29 -19.97
CA GLU A 160 6.85 33.42 -18.93
C GLU A 160 7.55 32.06 -18.72
N GLU A 161 8.82 31.99 -19.15
CA GLU A 161 9.79 31.01 -18.69
C GLU A 161 10.21 31.38 -17.26
N ASP A 162 9.92 30.52 -16.28
CA ASP A 162 10.57 30.54 -14.96
C ASP A 162 10.85 29.09 -14.51
N ASP A 163 12.01 28.58 -14.95
CA ASP A 163 12.62 27.35 -14.42
C ASP A 163 13.28 27.70 -13.08
N ASP A 164 12.47 27.74 -12.02
CA ASP A 164 12.92 28.01 -10.65
C ASP A 164 13.58 26.74 -10.07
N GLU A 165 14.90 26.80 -9.87
CA GLU A 165 15.72 25.79 -9.19
C GLU A 165 15.26 25.61 -7.73
N ASN A 166 14.29 24.74 -7.50
CA ASN A 166 13.92 24.36 -6.13
C ASN A 166 14.95 23.38 -5.53
N GLU A 167 15.93 23.99 -4.85
CA GLU A 167 16.71 23.41 -3.76
C GLU A 167 15.74 22.99 -2.63
N TYR A 168 15.30 21.73 -2.65
CA TYR A 168 14.52 21.17 -1.55
C TYR A 168 15.44 20.96 -0.33
N GLU A 169 15.49 21.97 0.54
CA GLU A 169 15.92 21.79 1.92
C GLU A 169 15.01 20.77 2.63
N GLU A 170 15.63 19.86 3.36
CA GLU A 170 15.00 18.76 4.10
C GLU A 170 14.04 19.30 5.18
N GLU A 171 12.74 19.38 4.88
CA GLU A 171 11.72 19.53 5.91
C GLU A 171 11.57 18.24 6.72
N GLU A 172 11.68 18.39 8.04
CA GLU A 172 11.41 17.39 9.05
C GLU A 172 10.09 16.66 8.74
N ASN A 173 10.16 15.33 8.59
CA ASN A 173 8.98 14.48 8.48
C ASN A 173 8.18 14.54 9.78
N GLU A 174 7.28 15.53 9.84
CA GLU A 174 6.16 15.58 10.73
C GLU A 174 5.34 14.30 10.57
N TYR A 175 5.01 13.72 11.72
CA TYR A 175 4.26 12.49 11.86
C TYR A 175 2.89 12.60 11.15
N TYR A 176 2.81 12.11 9.91
CA TYR A 176 1.54 11.96 9.18
C TYR A 176 0.68 10.90 9.88
N ASP A 177 -0.12 11.37 10.84
CA ASP A 177 -1.27 10.63 11.34
C ASP A 177 -2.27 10.51 10.17
N CYS A 178 -2.29 9.33 9.55
CA CYS A 178 -3.15 9.04 8.41
C CYS A 178 -4.62 9.31 8.80
N PRO A 179 -5.35 10.28 8.18
CA PRO A 179 -6.69 10.68 8.61
C PRO A 179 -7.80 9.65 8.30
N SER A 180 -7.44 8.40 7.98
CA SER A 180 -8.35 7.44 7.34
C SER A 180 -9.39 6.85 8.31
N GLU A 181 -9.13 6.78 9.61
CA GLU A 181 -10.11 6.29 10.59
C GLU A 181 -11.09 7.38 11.03
N LEU A 182 -10.63 8.61 11.27
CA LEU A 182 -11.48 9.73 11.68
C LEU A 182 -12.40 10.21 10.56
N MET A 183 -11.96 10.18 9.30
CA MET A 183 -12.83 10.49 8.16
C MET A 183 -13.87 9.38 7.89
N ARG A 184 -13.52 8.09 8.09
CA ARG A 184 -14.50 6.99 7.95
C ARG A 184 -15.62 7.06 8.98
N ILE A 185 -15.31 7.50 10.21
CA ILE A 185 -16.32 7.59 11.27
C ILE A 185 -17.16 8.87 11.17
N LYS A 186 -16.58 9.99 10.70
CA LYS A 186 -17.35 11.25 10.51
C LYS A 186 -18.33 11.17 9.34
N VAL A 187 -17.91 10.62 8.19
CA VAL A 187 -18.78 10.47 7.02
C VAL A 187 -20.00 9.59 7.35
N GLN A 188 -19.83 8.51 8.14
CA GLN A 188 -20.96 7.65 8.53
C GLN A 188 -21.91 8.29 9.56
N LYS A 189 -21.45 9.24 10.39
CA LYS A 189 -22.30 9.87 11.41
C LYS A 189 -23.05 11.09 10.89
N GLU A 190 -22.41 11.93 10.08
CA GLU A 190 -23.04 13.13 9.54
C GLU A 190 -24.14 12.80 8.52
N ASP A 191 -23.98 11.73 7.74
CA ASP A 191 -25.00 11.27 6.79
C ASP A 191 -26.19 10.61 7.50
N ALA A 192 -25.96 9.88 8.60
CA ALA A 192 -27.02 9.26 9.39
C ALA A 192 -27.90 10.30 10.14
N GLU A 193 -27.31 11.41 10.60
CA GLU A 193 -28.05 12.49 11.25
C GLU A 193 -28.81 13.37 10.24
N LYS A 194 -28.22 13.66 9.06
CA LYS A 194 -28.96 14.31 7.95
C LYS A 194 -30.16 13.48 7.52
N TYR A 195 -30.02 12.16 7.38
CA TYR A 195 -31.13 11.27 7.00
C TYR A 195 -32.26 11.24 8.05
N ARG A 196 -31.93 11.29 9.35
CA ARG A 196 -32.95 11.39 10.42
C ARG A 196 -33.69 12.73 10.42
N TYR A 197 -33.03 13.81 10.02
CA TYR A 197 -33.63 15.15 9.96
C TYR A 197 -34.64 15.27 8.80
N PHE A 198 -34.35 14.68 7.63
CA PHE A 198 -35.27 14.70 6.49
C PHE A 198 -36.50 13.81 6.67
N LYS A 199 -36.37 12.65 7.35
CA LYS A 199 -37.48 11.71 7.58
C LYS A 199 -38.57 12.26 8.50
N LYS A 200 -38.24 13.20 9.40
CA LYS A 200 -39.23 13.84 10.29
C LYS A 200 -40.03 14.98 9.64
N ARG A 201 -39.58 15.53 8.50
CA ARG A 201 -40.27 16.63 7.81
C ARG A 201 -41.24 16.21 6.71
N LYS A 202 -41.14 14.98 6.19
CA LYS A 202 -42.10 14.44 5.20
C LYS A 202 -43.39 13.84 5.81
N LEU A 203 -43.59 13.95 7.14
CA LEU A 203 -44.80 13.48 7.85
C LEU A 203 -45.74 14.63 8.28
N VAL A 204 -45.43 15.86 7.90
CA VAL A 204 -46.29 17.02 8.13
C VAL A 204 -46.32 17.84 6.85
N TYR A 205 -47.17 17.46 5.90
CA TYR A 205 -47.97 18.31 5.00
C TYR A 205 -48.78 17.41 4.06
#